data_AF-A0A536JWU8-F1
#
_entry.id   AF-A0A536JWU8-F1
#
_cell.length_a   1.000
_cell.length_b   1.000
_cell.length_c   1.000
_cell.angle_alpha   90.00
_cell.angle_beta   90.00
_cell.angle_gamma   90.00
#
_symmetry.space_group_name_H-M   'P 1'
#
loop_
_entity.id
_entity.type
_entity.pdbx_description
1 polymer ?
#
loop_
_entity_poly.entity_id
_entity_poly.type
_entity_poly.pdbx_seq_one_letter_code
_entity_poly.pdbx_strand_id
1 'polypeptide(L)'
;ELGPTGVSCSQRDGVHLFESEFIFEIIDGELVATNLGRWGSPLIRYRTGDQVEVVRTPCSCGSPFMKIVGGIRGRVDDMVTIRGVNVYPSQVEDIVRRHPTVVEFVIECRTDRHMDEATVVVELADGSASDDVCRSITEQLRTTLGVRIECRAVPTGTLPRPELKAKRLIRVSSPFPAGGGGSASG
;
A
#
# COMPACT_ATOMS: atom_id res chain seq x y z
N GLU A 1 7.74 17.80 -10.53
CA GLU A 1 9.14 17.57 -10.94
C GLU A 1 9.20 16.95 -12.35
N LEU A 2 8.72 15.73 -12.59
CA LEU A 2 8.76 15.09 -13.92
C LEU A 2 7.65 15.53 -14.90
N GLY A 3 6.51 15.99 -14.40
CA GLY A 3 5.30 16.16 -15.23
C GLY A 3 4.56 14.83 -15.44
N PRO A 4 3.57 14.78 -16.35
CA PRO A 4 2.84 13.54 -16.61
C PRO A 4 3.76 12.50 -17.25
N THR A 5 3.82 11.31 -16.65
CA THR A 5 4.69 10.20 -17.08
C THR A 5 3.94 9.12 -17.87
N GLY A 6 2.62 9.23 -17.98
CA GLY A 6 1.79 8.27 -18.69
C GLY A 6 0.32 8.67 -18.79
N VAL A 7 -0.46 7.78 -19.39
CA VAL A 7 -1.90 7.94 -19.66
C VAL A 7 -2.66 6.67 -19.28
N SER A 8 -3.85 6.83 -18.70
CA SER A 8 -4.71 5.70 -18.33
C SER A 8 -5.06 4.84 -19.55
N CYS A 9 -4.99 3.51 -19.38
CA CYS A 9 -5.39 2.56 -20.40
C CYS A 9 -6.91 2.62 -20.63
N SER A 10 -7.36 2.53 -21.88
CA SER A 10 -8.79 2.48 -22.22
C SER A 10 -9.48 1.21 -21.70
N GLN A 11 -8.72 0.14 -21.43
CA GLN A 11 -9.20 -1.07 -20.76
C GLN A 11 -9.36 -0.89 -19.24
N ARG A 12 -8.97 0.27 -18.70
CA ARG A 12 -9.09 0.65 -17.28
C ARG A 12 -8.36 -0.28 -16.31
N ASP A 13 -7.30 -0.94 -16.77
CA ASP A 13 -6.52 -1.93 -16.00
C ASP A 13 -5.07 -1.47 -15.74
N GLY A 14 -4.75 -0.20 -16.00
CA GLY A 14 -3.41 0.33 -15.81
C GLY A 14 -3.14 1.69 -16.46
N VAL A 15 -1.85 2.05 -16.51
CA VAL A 15 -1.33 3.30 -17.08
C VAL A 15 -0.22 2.99 -18.07
N HIS A 16 -0.33 3.48 -19.31
CA HIS A 16 0.75 3.41 -20.31
C HIS A 16 1.75 4.53 -20.10
N LEU A 17 3.03 4.18 -20.10
CA LEU A 17 4.13 5.12 -19.89
C LEU A 17 4.51 5.85 -21.19
N PHE A 18 4.87 7.12 -21.10
CA PHE A 18 5.29 7.92 -22.25
C PHE A 18 6.76 7.66 -22.62
N GLU A 19 7.04 6.48 -23.18
CA GLU A 19 8.41 6.07 -23.60
C GLU A 19 8.99 6.94 -24.72
N SER A 20 8.19 7.80 -25.36
CA SER A 20 8.67 8.82 -26.29
C SER A 20 9.33 10.02 -25.62
N GLU A 21 9.00 10.29 -24.36
CA GLU A 21 9.50 11.45 -23.59
C GLU A 21 10.38 11.06 -22.40
N PHE A 22 10.44 9.77 -22.07
CA PHE A 22 11.18 9.27 -20.92
C PHE A 22 11.81 7.92 -21.23
N ILE A 23 12.97 7.67 -20.62
CA ILE A 23 13.51 6.32 -20.45
C ILE A 23 13.08 5.83 -19.07
N PHE A 24 12.38 4.69 -19.01
CA PHE A 24 11.95 4.08 -17.76
C PHE A 24 12.75 2.81 -17.45
N GLU A 25 13.17 2.70 -16.19
CA GLU A 25 13.81 1.52 -15.60
C GLU A 25 12.96 1.07 -14.40
N ILE A 26 12.94 -0.24 -14.12
CA ILE A 26 12.37 -0.77 -12.87
C ILE A 26 13.52 -1.32 -12.04
N ILE A 27 13.76 -0.73 -10.86
CA ILE A 27 14.84 -1.14 -9.95
C ILE A 27 14.19 -1.53 -8.62
N ASP A 28 14.30 -2.81 -8.25
CA ASP A 28 13.70 -3.35 -7.03
C ASP A 28 12.20 -3.01 -6.88
N GLY A 29 11.46 -3.06 -8.00
CA GLY A 29 10.04 -2.72 -8.06
C GLY A 29 9.72 -1.23 -8.14
N GLU A 30 10.71 -0.34 -8.01
CA GLU A 30 10.52 1.10 -8.14
C GLU A 30 10.66 1.59 -9.59
N LEU A 31 9.75 2.47 -10.02
CA LEU A 31 9.86 3.20 -11.27
C LEU A 31 10.97 4.25 -11.17
N VAL A 32 11.92 4.16 -12.09
CA VAL A 32 13.00 5.14 -12.26
C VAL A 32 12.85 5.77 -13.64
N ALA A 33 12.89 7.09 -13.71
CA ALA A 33 12.65 7.84 -14.93
C ALA A 33 13.83 8.74 -15.28
N THR A 34 14.19 8.75 -16.57
CA THR A 34 15.05 9.78 -17.16
C THR A 34 14.24 10.56 -18.17
N ASN A 35 14.05 11.87 -17.96
CA ASN A 35 13.29 12.69 -18.90
C ASN A 35 14.13 13.06 -20.13
N LEU A 36 13.50 13.07 -21.30
CA LEU A 36 14.11 13.42 -22.57
C LEU A 36 13.60 14.79 -23.02
N GLY A 37 14.48 15.58 -23.64
CA GLY A 37 14.09 16.87 -24.24
C GLY A 37 13.75 18.00 -23.27
N ARG A 38 13.90 17.82 -21.94
CA ARG A 38 13.69 18.87 -20.93
C ARG A 38 15.00 19.55 -20.51
N TRP A 39 15.44 20.52 -21.31
CA TRP A 39 16.72 21.21 -21.14
C TRP A 39 16.86 22.02 -19.84
N GLY A 40 15.77 22.60 -19.34
CA GLY A 40 15.80 23.43 -18.12
C GLY A 40 15.79 22.63 -16.80
N SER A 41 15.47 21.34 -16.85
CA SER A 41 15.41 20.46 -15.67
C SER A 41 15.62 19.00 -16.10
N PRO A 42 16.83 18.64 -16.56
CA PRO A 42 17.15 17.27 -16.90
C PRO A 42 17.23 16.45 -15.62
N LEU A 43 16.48 15.36 -15.58
CA LEU A 43 16.44 14.39 -14.50
C LEU A 43 16.95 13.07 -15.06
N ILE A 44 18.09 12.59 -14.54
CA ILE A 44 18.76 11.37 -14.99
C ILE A 44 18.64 10.32 -13.90
N ARG A 45 18.09 9.16 -14.26
CA ARG A 45 17.79 8.04 -13.34
C ARG A 45 17.11 8.52 -12.05
N TYR A 46 16.14 9.40 -12.19
CA TYR A 46 15.37 9.94 -11.07
C TYR A 46 14.46 8.84 -10.51
N ARG A 47 14.70 8.52 -9.25
CA ARG A 47 13.90 7.58 -8.45
C ARG A 47 12.57 8.25 -8.12
N THR A 48 11.46 7.79 -8.71
CA THR A 48 10.16 8.46 -8.52
C THR A 48 9.55 8.16 -7.16
N GLY A 49 10.08 7.14 -6.48
CA GLY A 49 9.49 6.52 -5.32
C GLY A 49 8.30 5.65 -5.67
N ASP A 50 7.83 5.52 -6.90
CA ASP A 50 6.60 4.77 -7.18
C ASP A 50 6.89 3.27 -7.32
N GLN A 51 6.27 2.46 -6.48
CA GLN A 51 6.29 0.99 -6.59
C GLN A 51 5.29 0.54 -7.65
N VAL A 52 5.76 -0.24 -8.61
CA VAL A 52 4.98 -0.59 -9.81
C VAL A 52 5.22 -2.04 -10.22
N GLU A 53 4.20 -2.62 -10.85
CA GLU A 53 4.35 -3.81 -11.68
C GLU A 53 4.12 -3.39 -13.13
N VAL A 54 5.00 -3.82 -14.04
CA VAL A 54 4.93 -3.43 -15.45
C VAL A 54 4.83 -4.63 -16.38
N VAL A 55 4.08 -4.44 -17.47
CA VAL A 55 4.02 -5.34 -18.61
C VAL A 55 4.52 -4.61 -19.84
N ARG A 56 5.46 -5.25 -20.55
CA ARG A 56 6.10 -4.71 -21.76
C ARG A 56 5.47 -5.22 -23.06
N THR A 57 4.58 -6.20 -22.99
CA THR A 57 3.89 -6.69 -24.18
C THR A 57 2.87 -5.65 -24.67
N PRO A 58 2.69 -5.50 -25.99
CA PRO A 58 1.66 -4.62 -26.54
C PRO A 58 0.29 -4.90 -25.90
N CYS A 59 -0.41 -3.84 -25.54
CA CYS A 59 -1.70 -4.00 -24.88
C CYS A 59 -2.82 -4.15 -25.92
N SER A 60 -3.85 -4.91 -25.57
CA SER A 60 -5.06 -5.05 -26.38
C SER A 60 -5.78 -3.73 -26.67
N CYS A 61 -5.50 -2.66 -25.92
CA CYS A 61 -5.97 -1.31 -26.23
C CYS A 61 -5.35 -0.69 -27.49
N GLY A 62 -4.30 -1.31 -28.06
CA GLY A 62 -3.54 -0.82 -29.19
C GLY A 62 -2.31 0.01 -28.84
N SER A 63 -2.10 0.34 -27.56
CA SER A 63 -0.88 1.04 -27.12
C SER A 63 0.35 0.12 -27.23
N PRO A 64 1.43 0.59 -27.88
CA PRO A 64 2.67 -0.16 -27.96
C PRO A 64 3.55 0.01 -26.72
N PHE A 65 3.21 0.96 -25.83
CA PHE A 65 4.07 1.35 -24.72
C PHE A 65 3.86 0.48 -23.48
N MET A 66 4.93 0.35 -22.70
CA MET A 66 4.96 -0.29 -21.40
C MET A 66 3.79 0.16 -20.53
N LYS A 67 3.12 -0.79 -19.87
CA LYS A 67 1.97 -0.54 -19.02
C LYS A 67 2.30 -0.86 -17.56
N ILE A 68 2.06 0.08 -16.66
CA ILE A 68 1.93 -0.20 -15.23
C ILE A 68 0.57 -0.86 -15.01
N VAL A 69 0.56 -2.14 -14.62
CA VAL A 69 -0.67 -2.92 -14.40
C VAL A 69 -1.23 -2.63 -13.02
N GLY A 70 -2.53 -2.35 -12.92
CA GLY A 70 -3.17 -2.00 -11.65
C GLY A 70 -2.78 -0.63 -11.09
N GLY A 71 -1.90 0.12 -11.77
CA GLY A 71 -1.43 1.44 -11.35
C GLY A 71 -0.28 1.38 -10.34
N ILE A 72 0.00 2.52 -9.70
CA ILE A 72 1.06 2.65 -8.70
C ILE A 72 0.60 1.95 -7.42
N ARG A 73 1.38 0.96 -6.97
CA ARG A 73 1.09 0.18 -5.75
C ARG A 73 1.34 0.97 -4.48
N GLY A 74 2.29 1.90 -4.48
CA GLY A 74 2.63 2.73 -3.32
C GLY A 74 3.84 3.62 -3.59
N ARG A 75 4.23 4.43 -2.60
CA ARG A 75 5.47 5.24 -2.66
C ARG A 75 6.55 4.65 -1.74
N VAL A 76 7.82 4.73 -2.14
CA VAL A 76 8.99 4.31 -1.37
C VAL A 76 9.15 5.19 -0.14
N ASP A 77 8.75 6.46 -0.21
CA ASP A 77 8.79 7.40 0.90
C ASP A 77 7.69 7.16 1.95
N ASP A 78 6.64 6.39 1.61
CA ASP A 78 5.59 5.96 2.55
C ASP A 78 6.01 4.70 3.35
N MET A 79 7.24 4.22 3.15
CA MET A 79 7.83 3.11 3.89
C MET A 79 8.00 3.46 5.38
N VAL A 80 7.65 2.52 6.26
CA VAL A 80 7.95 2.62 7.69
C VAL A 80 8.86 1.48 8.11
N THR A 81 9.89 1.83 8.88
CA THR A 81 10.83 0.87 9.44
C THR A 81 10.27 0.32 10.75
N ILE A 82 9.69 -0.87 10.72
CA ILE A 82 9.12 -1.53 11.90
C ILE A 82 10.16 -2.49 12.46
N ARG A 83 10.64 -2.24 13.68
CA ARG A 83 11.68 -3.07 14.34
C ARG A 83 12.88 -3.39 13.42
N GLY A 84 13.34 -2.40 12.67
CA GLY A 84 14.48 -2.52 11.74
C GLY A 84 14.16 -3.14 10.38
N VAL A 85 12.91 -3.54 10.13
CA VAL A 85 12.45 -4.07 8.84
C VAL A 85 11.68 -3.00 8.08
N ASN A 86 12.05 -2.79 6.82
CA ASN A 86 11.35 -1.86 5.93
C ASN A 86 10.03 -2.47 5.47
N VAL A 87 8.92 -1.82 5.82
CA VAL A 87 7.57 -2.28 5.51
C VAL A 87 6.84 -1.21 4.70
N TYR A 88 6.24 -1.63 3.59
CA TYR A 88 5.41 -0.77 2.77
C TYR A 88 3.93 -0.94 3.14
N PRO A 89 3.16 0.15 3.36
CA PRO A 89 1.73 0.07 3.65
C PRO A 89 0.93 -0.74 2.61
N SER A 90 1.35 -0.71 1.34
CA SER A 90 0.73 -1.47 0.25
C SER A 90 0.89 -2.99 0.40
N GLN A 91 2.03 -3.46 0.92
CA GLN A 91 2.22 -4.89 1.19
C GLN A 91 1.30 -5.37 2.32
N VAL A 92 1.09 -4.51 3.33
CA VAL A 92 0.13 -4.78 4.41
C VAL A 92 -1.29 -4.80 3.84
N GLU A 93 -1.63 -3.84 2.96
CA GLU A 93 -2.92 -3.81 2.27
C GLU A 93 -3.16 -5.09 1.47
N ASP A 94 -2.20 -5.54 0.66
CA ASP A 94 -2.29 -6.76 -0.14
C ASP A 94 -2.58 -8.01 0.70
N ILE A 95 -2.08 -8.07 1.94
CA ILE A 95 -2.34 -9.17 2.88
C ILE A 95 -3.73 -9.02 3.49
N VAL A 96 -4.06 -7.84 4.02
CA VAL A 96 -5.35 -7.59 4.68
C VAL A 96 -6.51 -7.79 3.70
N ARG A 97 -6.37 -7.38 2.44
CA ARG A 97 -7.39 -7.51 1.40
C ARG A 97 -7.68 -8.95 0.97
N ARG A 98 -6.89 -9.94 1.40
CA ARG A 98 -7.21 -11.37 1.24
C ARG A 98 -8.30 -11.85 2.19
N HIS A 99 -8.71 -11.02 3.15
CA HIS A 99 -9.78 -11.29 4.09
C HIS A 99 -11.02 -10.47 3.72
N PRO A 100 -12.01 -11.07 3.02
CA PRO A 100 -13.19 -10.32 2.53
C PRO A 100 -14.07 -9.76 3.64
N THR A 101 -13.96 -10.31 4.85
CA THR A 101 -14.67 -9.83 6.04
C THR A 101 -14.12 -8.53 6.60
N VAL A 102 -12.94 -8.08 6.17
CA VAL A 102 -12.37 -6.79 6.57
C VAL A 102 -13.06 -5.67 5.80
N VAL A 103 -13.83 -4.86 6.53
CA VAL A 103 -14.55 -3.70 5.99
C VAL A 103 -13.62 -2.50 5.88
N GLU A 104 -12.76 -2.30 6.88
CA GLU A 104 -11.81 -1.20 6.92
C GLU A 104 -10.52 -1.59 7.62
N PHE A 105 -9.42 -0.91 7.31
CA PHE A 105 -8.21 -1.03 8.10
C PHE A 105 -7.33 0.22 8.09
N VAL A 106 -6.53 0.32 9.13
CA VAL A 106 -5.41 1.26 9.28
C VAL A 106 -4.18 0.53 9.85
N ILE A 107 -3.01 1.12 9.64
CA ILE A 107 -1.74 0.71 10.22
C ILE A 107 -1.38 1.75 11.28
N GLU A 108 -1.59 1.40 12.53
CA GLU A 108 -1.17 2.23 13.66
C GLU A 108 0.32 2.06 13.86
N CYS A 109 1.07 3.15 13.77
CA CYS A 109 2.49 3.20 14.10
C CYS A 109 2.70 3.98 15.39
N ARG A 110 3.52 3.43 16.28
CA ARG A 110 3.94 4.06 17.53
C ARG A 110 5.44 3.91 17.70
N THR A 111 6.09 4.94 18.19
CA THR A 111 7.50 4.85 18.58
C THR A 111 7.59 4.46 20.05
N ASP A 112 8.15 3.28 20.35
CA ASP A 112 8.48 2.84 21.70
C ASP A 112 10.01 2.73 21.85
N ARG A 113 10.57 3.44 22.84
CA ARG A 113 12.00 3.44 23.18
C ARG A 113 12.95 3.51 21.96
N HIS A 114 12.63 4.38 20.99
CA HIS A 114 13.38 4.62 19.74
C HIS A 114 13.17 3.62 18.60
N MET A 115 12.25 2.66 18.73
CA MET A 115 11.85 1.77 17.64
C MET A 115 10.39 2.01 17.28
N ASP A 116 10.11 2.06 15.97
CA ASP A 116 8.74 2.07 15.49
C ASP A 116 8.16 0.64 15.57
N GLU A 117 7.02 0.54 16.25
CA GLU A 117 6.13 -0.61 16.30
C GLU A 117 4.89 -0.32 15.46
N ALA A 118 4.34 -1.36 14.83
CA ALA A 118 3.07 -1.24 14.12
C ALA A 118 2.05 -2.27 14.59
N THR A 119 0.78 -1.87 14.51
CA THR A 119 -0.39 -2.74 14.68
C THR A 119 -1.36 -2.50 13.54
N VAL A 120 -1.80 -3.57 12.88
CA VAL A 120 -2.88 -3.51 11.90
C VAL A 120 -4.20 -3.52 12.64
N VAL A 121 -5.00 -2.48 12.45
CA VAL A 121 -6.28 -2.33 13.11
C VAL A 121 -7.38 -2.45 12.07
N VAL A 122 -8.29 -3.38 12.27
CA VAL A 122 -9.32 -3.74 11.30
C VAL A 122 -10.72 -3.51 11.87
N GLU A 123 -11.62 -3.07 11.01
CA GLU A 123 -13.06 -3.24 11.18
C GLU A 123 -13.50 -4.47 10.40
N LEU A 124 -14.34 -5.28 11.02
CA LEU A 124 -14.85 -6.50 10.42
C LEU A 124 -16.36 -6.38 10.20
N ALA A 125 -16.86 -7.09 9.20
CA ALA A 125 -18.30 -7.23 9.00
C ALA A 125 -18.94 -7.91 10.21
N ASP A 126 -20.19 -7.55 10.52
CA ASP A 126 -20.92 -8.12 11.66
C ASP A 126 -20.98 -9.65 11.59
N GLY A 127 -20.79 -10.30 12.75
CA GLY A 127 -20.76 -11.77 12.86
C GLY A 127 -19.44 -12.42 12.45
N SER A 128 -18.42 -11.65 12.08
CA SER A 128 -17.09 -12.19 11.80
C SER A 128 -16.38 -12.68 13.07
N ALA A 129 -15.71 -13.83 13.00
CA ALA A 129 -14.84 -14.33 14.06
C ALA A 129 -13.55 -13.50 14.13
N SER A 130 -13.58 -12.42 14.93
CA SER A 130 -12.49 -11.43 14.99
C SER A 130 -11.13 -12.03 15.27
N ASP A 131 -11.08 -12.97 16.21
CA ASP A 131 -9.83 -13.55 16.69
C ASP A 131 -9.16 -14.43 15.62
N ASP A 132 -9.95 -15.17 14.84
CA ASP A 132 -9.45 -16.01 13.76
C ASP A 132 -8.93 -15.17 12.58
N VAL A 133 -9.65 -14.10 12.22
CA VAL A 133 -9.22 -13.16 11.18
C VAL A 133 -7.93 -12.45 11.59
N CYS A 134 -7.87 -11.90 12.82
CA CYS A 134 -6.68 -11.20 13.32
C CYS A 134 -5.47 -12.13 13.42
N ARG A 135 -5.67 -13.38 13.88
CA ARG A 135 -4.61 -14.39 13.93
C ARG A 135 -4.07 -14.71 12.54
N SER A 136 -4.96 -14.92 11.57
CA SER A 136 -4.57 -15.22 10.19
C SER A 136 -3.81 -14.06 9.53
N ILE A 137 -4.25 -12.82 9.74
CA ILE A 137 -3.54 -11.62 9.24
C ILE A 137 -2.15 -11.53 9.88
N THR A 138 -2.06 -11.70 11.20
CA THR A 138 -0.79 -11.67 11.95
C THR A 138 0.20 -12.72 11.45
N GLU A 139 -0.27 -13.94 11.20
CA GLU A 139 0.54 -15.02 10.65
C GLU A 139 1.03 -14.70 9.23
N GLN A 140 0.15 -14.21 8.34
CA GLN A 140 0.52 -13.85 6.98
C GLN A 140 1.49 -12.68 6.90
N LEU A 141 1.33 -11.66 7.76
CA LEU A 141 2.28 -10.55 7.88
C LEU A 141 3.65 -11.07 8.29
N ARG A 142 3.70 -11.95 9.29
CA ARG A 142 4.97 -12.55 9.75
C ARG A 142 5.65 -13.36 8.65
N THR A 143 4.92 -14.21 7.93
CA THR A 143 5.50 -15.08 6.90
C THR A 143 5.90 -14.31 5.65
N THR A 144 5.15 -13.27 5.27
CA THR A 144 5.38 -12.52 4.03
C THR A 144 6.40 -11.40 4.21
N LEU A 145 6.36 -10.68 5.34
CA LEU A 145 7.18 -9.50 5.58
C LEU A 145 8.40 -9.77 6.49
N GLY A 146 8.46 -10.94 7.13
CA GLY A 146 9.55 -11.31 8.04
C GLY A 146 9.57 -10.54 9.37
N VAL A 147 8.53 -9.74 9.66
CA VAL A 147 8.39 -8.96 10.89
C VAL A 147 7.06 -9.26 11.57
N ARG A 148 7.08 -9.34 12.89
CA ARG A 148 5.86 -9.53 13.69
C ARG A 148 5.12 -8.19 13.82
N ILE A 149 3.99 -8.09 13.13
CA ILE A 149 3.02 -6.99 13.22
C ILE A 149 1.73 -7.59 13.78
N GLU A 150 1.28 -7.09 14.93
CA GLU A 150 0.03 -7.57 15.54
C GLU A 150 -1.19 -7.08 14.75
N CYS A 151 -2.28 -7.82 14.83
CA CYS A 151 -3.58 -7.39 14.30
C CYS A 151 -4.64 -7.39 15.41
N ARG A 152 -5.51 -6.39 15.40
CA ARG A 152 -6.66 -6.31 16.33
C ARG A 152 -7.90 -5.76 15.64
N ALA A 153 -9.06 -6.22 16.09
CA ALA A 153 -10.35 -5.72 15.64
C ALA A 153 -10.85 -4.54 16.50
N VAL A 154 -11.53 -3.61 15.86
CA VAL A 154 -12.28 -2.52 16.50
C VAL A 154 -13.73 -2.52 16.00
N PRO A 155 -14.68 -1.91 16.75
CA PRO A 155 -16.06 -1.82 16.30
C PRO A 155 -16.19 -1.12 14.95
N THR A 156 -17.14 -1.54 14.13
CA THR A 156 -17.47 -0.91 12.85
C THR A 156 -17.77 0.58 13.03
N GLY A 157 -17.16 1.43 12.20
CA GLY A 157 -17.31 2.90 12.27
C GLY A 157 -16.34 3.60 13.22
N THR A 158 -15.38 2.88 13.79
CA THR A 158 -14.32 3.44 14.66
C THR A 158 -13.18 4.06 13.85
N LEU A 159 -12.85 3.48 12.71
CA LEU A 159 -11.73 3.90 11.88
C LEU A 159 -12.12 5.08 10.98
N PRO A 160 -11.18 6.02 10.73
CA PRO A 160 -11.44 7.15 9.85
C PRO A 160 -11.68 6.64 8.42
N ARG A 161 -12.69 7.21 7.76
CA ARG A 161 -12.95 7.00 6.33
C ARG A 161 -12.22 8.08 5.53
N PRO A 162 -11.10 7.78 4.85
CA PRO A 162 -10.42 8.80 4.08
C PRO A 162 -11.23 9.18 2.83
N GLU A 163 -11.51 10.47 2.66
CA GLU A 163 -12.29 10.98 1.51
C GLU A 163 -11.48 10.97 0.19
N LEU A 164 -10.14 11.00 0.25
CA LEU A 164 -9.21 10.91 -0.89
C LEU A 164 -7.89 10.22 -0.48
N LYS A 165 -7.29 9.47 -1.43
CA LYS A 165 -6.03 8.69 -1.35
C LYS A 165 -5.69 8.22 0.07
N ALA A 166 -6.26 7.07 0.46
CA ALA A 166 -6.19 6.54 1.82
C ALA A 166 -4.76 6.48 2.36
N LYS A 167 -4.39 7.43 3.23
CA LYS A 167 -3.24 7.25 4.12
C LYS A 167 -3.62 6.20 5.15
N ARG A 168 -3.29 4.94 4.85
CA ARG A 168 -3.50 3.79 5.74
C ARG A 168 -2.64 3.87 6.99
N LEU A 169 -1.50 4.56 6.91
CA LEU A 169 -0.57 4.70 8.01
C LEU A 169 -0.90 5.91 8.89
N ILE A 170 -1.12 5.67 10.17
CA ILE A 170 -1.41 6.69 11.16
C ILE A 170 -0.41 6.58 12.32
N ARG A 171 0.23 7.71 12.67
CA ARG A 171 1.04 7.78 13.88
C ARG A 171 0.13 8.14 15.04
N VAL A 172 0.09 7.29 16.07
CA VAL A 172 -0.78 7.47 17.23
C VAL A 172 0.03 7.63 18.51
N SER A 173 -0.40 8.52 19.39
CA SER A 173 0.13 8.64 20.76
C SER A 173 -0.51 7.60 21.70
N SER A 174 -1.75 7.20 21.41
CA SER A 174 -2.52 6.17 22.12
C SER A 174 -3.26 5.25 21.12
N PRO A 175 -3.34 3.93 21.35
CA PRO A 175 -4.09 3.02 20.47
C PRO A 175 -5.58 3.34 20.42
N PHE A 176 -6.26 3.07 19.30
CA PHE A 176 -7.74 3.06 19.27
C PHE A 176 -8.29 2.05 20.29
N PRO A 177 -9.47 2.25 20.87
CA PRO A 177 -10.05 1.31 21.83
C PRO A 177 -10.29 -0.06 21.18
N ALA A 178 -9.93 -1.15 21.87
CA ALA A 178 -10.24 -2.49 21.40
C ALA A 178 -11.76 -2.73 21.44
N GLY A 179 -12.30 -3.44 20.46
CA GLY A 179 -13.68 -3.90 20.52
C GLY A 179 -13.84 -4.92 21.65
N GLY A 180 -14.67 -4.60 22.64
CA GLY A 180 -15.10 -5.58 23.63
C GLY A 180 -15.98 -6.62 22.93
N GLY A 181 -15.54 -7.88 22.93
CA GLY A 181 -16.38 -9.01 22.53
C GLY A 181 -17.58 -9.09 23.45
N GLY A 182 -18.67 -8.43 23.06
CA GLY A 182 -19.96 -8.55 23.72
C GLY A 182 -20.52 -9.93 23.42
N SER A 183 -20.21 -10.91 24.28
CA SER A 183 -21.05 -12.09 24.42
C SER A 183 -22.41 -11.63 24.94
N ALA A 184 -23.38 -11.44 24.05
CA ALA A 184 -24.78 -11.43 24.42
C ALA A 184 -25.17 -12.88 24.74
N SER A 185 -24.92 -13.31 25.99
CA SER A 185 -25.59 -14.47 26.57
C SER A 185 -27.02 -14.06 26.95
N GLY A 186 -27.95 -14.97 26.69
CA GLY A 186 -29.41 -14.78 26.80
C GLY A 186 -29.97 -14.57 28.20
#